data_AF-A0A6A7GA47-F1
#
_entry.id   AF-A0A6A7GA47-F1
#
_cell.length_a   1.000
_cell.length_b   1.000
_cell.length_c   1.000
_cell.angle_alpha   90.00
_cell.angle_beta   90.00
_cell.angle_gamma   90.00
#
_symmetry.space_group_name_H-M   'P 1'
#
loop_
_entity.id
_entity.type
_entity.pdbx_description
1 polymer ?
#
loop_
_entity_poly.entity_id
_entity_poly.type
_entity_poly.pdbx_seq_one_letter_code
_entity_poly.pdbx_strand_id
1 'polypeptide(L)'
;AKKIRAVLRSEHAKGKIATKNFVVEDRRLEMMQLKINIENSLKKIYDSKESQQYGSANQMINKLINILGPMADKDNYLKAKETQLIELQSEIKNALHEKNDKKLQEIKEREAEKQNDLDVIFQEKKKW
;
A
#
# COMPACT_ATOMS: atom_id res chain seq x y z
N ALA A 1 -18.74 -2.58 -12.61
CA ALA A 1 -18.94 -3.65 -11.60
C ALA A 1 -20.05 -3.36 -10.58
N LYS A 2 -20.04 -2.23 -9.83
CA LYS A 2 -21.09 -1.90 -8.84
C LYS A 2 -22.51 -1.83 -9.43
N LYS A 3 -22.67 -1.23 -10.62
CA LYS A 3 -23.95 -1.14 -11.34
C LYS A 3 -24.53 -2.53 -11.72
N ILE A 4 -23.67 -3.49 -12.09
CA ILE A 4 -24.10 -4.84 -12.50
C ILE A 4 -24.69 -5.60 -11.32
N ARG A 5 -24.07 -5.52 -10.14
CA ARG A 5 -24.59 -6.18 -8.94
C ARG A 5 -25.92 -5.58 -8.48
N ALA A 6 -26.09 -4.26 -8.63
CA ALA A 6 -27.37 -3.60 -8.34
C ALA A 6 -28.50 -4.08 -9.28
N VAL A 7 -28.21 -4.24 -10.58
CA VAL A 7 -29.16 -4.80 -11.55
C VAL A 7 -29.48 -6.26 -11.21
N LEU A 8 -28.48 -7.09 -10.90
CA LEU A 8 -28.69 -8.49 -10.51
C LEU A 8 -29.64 -8.62 -9.30
N ARG A 9 -29.43 -7.78 -8.27
CA ARG A 9 -30.32 -7.72 -7.09
C ARG A 9 -31.73 -7.27 -7.44
N SER A 10 -31.87 -6.29 -8.33
CA SER A 10 -33.18 -5.82 -8.80
C SER A 10 -33.94 -6.91 -9.57
N GLU A 11 -33.28 -7.66 -10.44
CA GLU A 11 -33.91 -8.74 -11.19
C GLU A 11 -34.25 -9.95 -10.31
N HIS A 12 -33.44 -10.27 -9.28
CA HIS A 12 -33.80 -11.24 -8.25
C HIS A 12 -35.00 -10.78 -7.41
N ALA A 13 -35.04 -9.49 -7.02
CA ALA A 13 -36.18 -8.92 -6.27
C ALA A 13 -37.49 -8.96 -7.08
N LYS A 14 -37.40 -8.91 -8.41
CA LYS A 14 -38.55 -9.10 -9.33
C LYS A 14 -38.92 -10.57 -9.57
N GLY A 15 -38.23 -11.52 -8.93
CA GLY A 15 -38.50 -12.96 -9.06
C GLY A 15 -38.06 -13.59 -10.38
N LYS A 16 -37.33 -12.87 -11.24
CA LYS A 16 -36.92 -13.36 -12.57
C LYS A 16 -35.71 -14.29 -12.54
N ILE A 17 -35.00 -14.33 -11.42
CA ILE A 17 -33.78 -15.14 -11.23
C ILE A 17 -34.01 -16.07 -10.06
N ALA A 18 -33.80 -17.36 -10.27
CA ALA A 18 -33.83 -18.35 -9.19
C ALA A 18 -32.77 -18.05 -8.13
N THR A 19 -33.11 -18.18 -6.85
CA THR A 19 -32.22 -17.86 -5.72
C THR A 19 -30.89 -18.59 -5.79
N LYS A 20 -30.88 -19.86 -6.22
CA LYS A 20 -29.64 -20.64 -6.41
C LYS A 20 -28.68 -19.96 -7.40
N ASN A 21 -29.21 -19.51 -8.55
CA ASN A 21 -28.41 -18.84 -9.58
C ASN A 21 -27.96 -17.46 -9.14
N PHE A 22 -28.81 -16.73 -8.39
CA PHE A 22 -28.47 -15.43 -7.83
C PHE A 22 -27.26 -15.51 -6.89
N VAL A 23 -27.23 -16.49 -5.97
CA VAL A 23 -26.13 -16.64 -5.00
C VAL A 23 -24.80 -16.90 -5.70
N VAL A 24 -24.78 -17.78 -6.70
CA VAL A 24 -23.57 -18.10 -7.46
C VAL A 24 -23.07 -16.88 -8.24
N GLU A 25 -23.95 -16.17 -8.94
CA GLU A 25 -23.54 -15.01 -9.74
C GLU A 25 -23.17 -13.80 -8.88
N ASP A 26 -23.83 -13.57 -7.74
CA ASP A 26 -23.44 -12.50 -6.80
C ASP A 26 -22.04 -12.75 -6.24
N ARG A 27 -21.73 -14.00 -5.89
CA ARG A 27 -20.40 -14.42 -5.44
C ARG A 27 -19.35 -14.22 -6.54
N ARG A 28 -19.67 -14.60 -7.78
CA ARG A 28 -18.79 -14.39 -8.94
C ARG A 28 -18.48 -12.90 -9.17
N LEU A 29 -19.50 -12.05 -9.10
CA LEU A 29 -19.35 -10.59 -9.21
C LEU A 29 -18.56 -9.99 -8.05
N GLU A 30 -18.66 -10.56 -6.85
CA GLU A 30 -17.85 -10.18 -5.70
C GLU A 30 -16.36 -10.47 -5.91
N MET A 31 -16.04 -11.68 -6.35
CA MET A 31 -14.67 -12.06 -6.67
C MET A 31 -14.08 -11.18 -7.77
N MET A 32 -14.88 -10.85 -8.80
CA MET A 32 -14.45 -9.95 -9.86
C MET A 32 -14.18 -8.53 -9.35
N GLN A 33 -15.02 -8.00 -8.46
CA GLN A 33 -14.80 -6.69 -7.83
C GLN A 33 -13.52 -6.65 -7.00
N LEU A 34 -13.26 -7.72 -6.24
CA LEU A 34 -12.03 -7.85 -5.46
C LEU A 34 -10.79 -7.85 -6.37
N LYS A 35 -10.78 -8.65 -7.43
CA LYS A 35 -9.68 -8.70 -8.41
C LYS A 35 -9.40 -7.32 -9.00
N ILE A 36 -10.43 -6.62 -9.45
CA ILE A 36 -10.30 -5.25 -9.98
C ILE A 36 -9.74 -4.29 -8.91
N ASN A 37 -10.18 -4.40 -7.66
CA ASN A 37 -9.69 -3.55 -6.58
C ASN A 37 -8.20 -3.79 -6.31
N ILE A 38 -7.76 -5.04 -6.33
CA ILE A 38 -6.34 -5.42 -6.16
C ILE A 38 -5.50 -4.82 -7.29
N GLU A 39 -5.89 -4.99 -8.56
CA GLU A 39 -5.12 -4.42 -9.68
C GLU A 39 -5.04 -2.88 -9.62
N ASN A 40 -6.16 -2.22 -9.32
CA ASN A 40 -6.17 -0.76 -9.18
C ASN A 40 -5.29 -0.29 -8.03
N SER A 41 -5.27 -1.04 -6.92
CA SER A 41 -4.44 -0.70 -5.76
C SER A 41 -2.96 -0.98 -6.03
N LEU A 42 -2.64 -2.07 -6.74
CA LEU A 42 -1.28 -2.36 -7.20
C LEU A 42 -0.74 -1.25 -8.09
N LYS A 43 -1.52 -0.78 -9.06
CA LYS A 43 -1.14 0.37 -9.89
C LYS A 43 -0.78 1.60 -9.03
N LYS A 44 -1.63 1.94 -8.06
CA LYS A 44 -1.36 3.07 -7.14
C LYS A 44 -0.12 2.86 -6.27
N ILE A 45 0.16 1.63 -5.86
CA ILE A 45 1.36 1.29 -5.10
C ILE A 45 2.60 1.52 -5.97
N TYR A 46 2.59 1.10 -7.24
CA TYR A 46 3.67 1.39 -8.18
C TYR A 46 3.85 2.90 -8.40
N ASP A 47 2.76 3.65 -8.63
CA ASP A 47 2.81 5.11 -8.79
C ASP A 47 3.39 5.79 -7.52
N SER A 48 3.04 5.29 -6.33
CA SER A 48 3.57 5.79 -5.05
C SER A 48 5.04 5.43 -4.84
N LYS A 49 5.47 4.25 -5.32
CA LYS A 49 6.86 3.80 -5.31
C LYS A 49 7.72 4.69 -6.22
N GLU A 50 7.24 4.97 -7.43
CA GLU A 50 7.89 5.90 -8.37
C GLU A 50 8.00 7.32 -7.79
N SER A 51 6.96 7.77 -7.10
CA SER A 51 6.95 9.06 -6.38
C SER A 51 7.76 9.06 -5.07
N GLN A 52 8.49 7.97 -4.74
CA GLN A 52 9.25 7.78 -3.50
C GLN A 52 8.44 7.96 -2.20
N GLN A 53 7.12 7.75 -2.27
CA GLN A 53 6.17 7.80 -1.16
C GLN A 53 5.97 6.40 -0.57
N TYR A 54 7.06 5.83 -0.06
CA TYR A 54 7.09 4.45 0.44
C TYR A 54 6.15 4.19 1.64
N GLY A 55 5.91 5.20 2.49
CA GLY A 55 4.98 5.09 3.63
C GLY A 55 3.54 4.84 3.18
N SER A 56 3.04 5.64 2.24
CA SER A 56 1.69 5.49 1.65
C SER A 56 1.56 4.15 0.92
N ALA A 57 2.59 3.75 0.18
CA ALA A 57 2.64 2.47 -0.51
C ALA A 57 2.53 1.28 0.47
N ASN A 58 3.29 1.31 1.57
CA ASN A 58 3.24 0.27 2.61
C ASN A 58 1.85 0.16 3.27
N GLN A 59 1.21 1.30 3.56
CA GLN A 59 -0.16 1.31 4.10
C GLN A 59 -1.16 0.65 3.16
N MET A 60 -1.09 0.95 1.85
CA MET A 60 -1.95 0.34 0.85
C MET A 60 -1.72 -1.18 0.73
N ILE A 61 -0.46 -1.62 0.77
CA ILE A 61 -0.12 -3.05 0.75
C ILE A 61 -0.68 -3.77 1.98
N ASN A 62 -0.47 -3.22 3.18
CA ASN A 62 -1.00 -3.80 4.42
C ASN A 62 -2.52 -3.95 4.37
N LYS A 63 -3.22 -2.95 3.82
CA LYS A 63 -4.67 -3.00 3.63
C LYS A 63 -5.08 -4.16 2.71
N LEU A 64 -4.38 -4.39 1.60
CA LEU A 64 -4.67 -5.49 0.69
C LEU A 64 -4.39 -6.86 1.33
N ILE A 65 -3.28 -7.00 2.04
CA ILE A 65 -2.94 -8.25 2.76
C ILE A 65 -4.01 -8.55 3.82
N ASN A 66 -4.47 -7.55 4.57
CA ASN A 66 -5.54 -7.74 5.56
C ASN A 66 -6.88 -8.13 4.92
N ILE A 67 -7.16 -7.71 3.68
CA ILE A 67 -8.35 -8.13 2.94
C ILE A 67 -8.19 -9.58 2.45
N LEU A 68 -7.00 -9.95 1.97
CA LEU A 68 -6.72 -11.29 1.44
C LEU A 68 -6.55 -12.36 2.53
N GLY A 69 -6.02 -11.99 3.70
CA GLY A 69 -5.74 -12.91 4.81
C GLY A 69 -6.92 -13.81 5.23
N PRO A 70 -8.10 -13.27 5.58
CA PRO A 70 -9.23 -14.07 6.07
C PRO A 70 -9.99 -14.84 4.98
N MET A 71 -9.60 -14.72 3.71
CA MET A 71 -10.32 -15.41 2.63
C MET A 71 -9.92 -16.89 2.56
N ALA A 72 -10.87 -17.78 2.83
CA ALA A 72 -10.68 -19.23 2.71
C ALA A 72 -10.65 -19.71 1.25
N ASP A 73 -11.43 -19.06 0.37
CA ASP A 73 -11.58 -19.43 -1.04
C ASP A 73 -10.70 -18.53 -1.92
N LYS A 74 -9.39 -18.81 -1.91
CA LYS A 74 -8.40 -18.09 -2.72
C LYS A 74 -8.16 -18.80 -4.05
N ASP A 75 -8.59 -18.16 -5.13
CA ASP A 75 -8.19 -18.53 -6.49
C ASP A 75 -6.66 -18.51 -6.64
N ASN A 76 -6.12 -19.35 -7.54
CA ASN A 76 -4.70 -19.36 -7.89
C ASN A 76 -4.17 -17.97 -8.28
N TYR A 77 -5.00 -17.17 -8.96
CA TYR A 77 -4.69 -15.78 -9.30
C TYR A 77 -4.47 -14.91 -8.05
N LEU A 78 -5.34 -15.04 -7.05
CA LEU A 78 -5.25 -14.24 -5.83
C LEU A 78 -4.03 -14.64 -4.99
N LYS A 79 -3.70 -15.94 -4.95
CA LYS A 79 -2.47 -16.42 -4.31
C LYS A 79 -1.23 -15.83 -4.95
N ALA A 80 -1.15 -15.83 -6.29
CA ALA A 80 -0.04 -15.23 -7.01
C ALA A 80 0.12 -13.73 -6.70
N LYS A 81 -1.01 -12.99 -6.64
CA LYS A 81 -1.00 -11.56 -6.29
C LYS A 81 -0.65 -11.30 -4.82
N GLU A 82 -1.04 -12.19 -3.92
CA GLU A 82 -0.64 -12.13 -2.51
C GLU A 82 0.87 -12.29 -2.35
N THR A 83 1.49 -13.25 -3.05
CA THR A 83 2.94 -13.41 -3.08
C THR A 83 3.63 -12.15 -3.61
N GLN A 84 3.15 -11.59 -4.74
CA GLN A 84 3.67 -10.33 -5.28
C GLN A 84 3.56 -9.17 -4.29
N LEU A 85 2.45 -9.06 -3.54
CA LEU A 85 2.27 -8.03 -2.54
C LEU A 85 3.25 -8.17 -1.36
N ILE A 86 3.56 -9.41 -0.94
CA ILE A 86 4.52 -9.69 0.14
C ILE A 86 5.93 -9.32 -0.31
N GLU A 87 6.32 -9.69 -1.52
CA GLU A 87 7.62 -9.32 -2.11
C GLU A 87 7.77 -7.80 -2.18
N LEU A 88 6.76 -7.11 -2.72
CA LEU A 88 6.74 -5.65 -2.83
C LEU A 88 6.76 -4.96 -1.45
N GLN A 89 6.13 -5.56 -0.44
CA GLN A 89 6.18 -5.05 0.93
C GLN A 89 7.60 -5.07 1.48
N SER A 90 8.35 -6.15 1.23
CA SER A 90 9.75 -6.29 1.66
C SER A 90 10.62 -5.21 1.00
N GLU A 91 10.48 -5.02 -0.31
CA GLU A 91 11.19 -3.98 -1.05
C GLU A 91 10.93 -2.58 -0.48
N ILE A 92 9.66 -2.24 -0.23
CA ILE A 92 9.26 -0.93 0.27
C ILE A 92 9.74 -0.70 1.70
N LYS A 93 9.75 -1.74 2.54
CA LYS A 93 10.31 -1.66 3.91
C LYS A 93 11.81 -1.38 3.86
N ASN A 94 12.56 -2.06 3.01
CA ASN A 94 14.00 -1.81 2.83
C ASN A 94 14.25 -0.38 2.38
N ALA A 95 13.51 0.10 1.38
CA ALA A 95 13.61 1.48 0.90
C ALA A 95 13.24 2.52 1.98
N LEU A 96 12.30 2.21 2.88
CA LEU A 96 11.97 3.04 4.04
C LEU A 96 13.12 3.11 5.04
N HIS A 97 13.75 1.97 5.35
CA HIS A 97 14.91 1.92 6.24
C HIS A 97 16.06 2.76 5.68
N GLU A 98 16.45 2.54 4.43
CA GLU A 98 17.52 3.31 3.78
C GLU A 98 17.25 4.83 3.77
N LYS A 99 16.01 5.24 3.49
CA LYS A 99 15.63 6.66 3.49
C LYS A 99 15.70 7.27 4.88
N ASN A 100 15.29 6.52 5.90
CA ASN A 100 15.37 6.98 7.29
C ASN A 100 16.81 7.10 7.77
N ASP A 101 17.66 6.14 7.40
CA ASP A 101 19.08 6.13 7.77
C ASP A 101 19.83 7.31 7.14
N LYS A 102 19.59 7.58 5.84
CA LYS A 102 20.13 8.76 5.15
C LYS A 102 19.69 10.05 5.83
N LYS A 103 18.40 10.18 6.15
CA LYS A 103 17.86 11.36 6.83
C LYS A 103 18.49 11.55 8.23
N LEU A 104 18.78 10.47 8.95
CA LEU A 104 19.44 10.54 10.25
C LEU A 104 20.90 10.98 10.12
N GLN A 105 21.62 10.50 9.10
CA GLN A 105 22.98 10.94 8.79
C GLN A 105 23.02 12.44 8.44
N GLU A 106 22.14 12.91 7.56
CA GLU A 106 22.05 14.33 7.19
C GLU A 106 21.78 15.24 8.41
N ILE A 107 20.97 14.79 9.37
CA ILE A 107 20.72 15.54 10.61
C ILE A 107 22.00 15.62 11.45
N LYS A 108 22.70 14.50 11.63
CA LYS A 108 23.95 14.45 12.41
C LYS A 108 25.04 15.31 11.78
N GLU A 109 25.18 15.28 10.46
CA GLU A 109 26.14 16.12 9.72
C GLU A 109 25.80 17.61 9.92
N ARG A 110 24.53 17.99 9.76
CA ARG A 110 24.09 19.37 9.99
C ARG A 110 24.27 19.83 11.45
N GLU A 111 24.11 18.93 12.42
CA GLU A 111 24.39 19.22 13.83
C GLU A 111 25.89 19.38 14.10
N ALA A 112 26.74 18.54 13.49
CA ALA A 112 28.19 18.64 13.59
C ALA A 112 28.73 19.93 12.96
N GLU A 113 28.21 20.32 11.79
CA GLU A 113 28.53 21.60 11.15
C GLU A 113 28.18 22.78 12.06
N LYS A 114 26.98 22.79 12.65
CA LYS A 114 26.57 23.85 13.59
C LYS A 114 27.43 23.91 14.84
N GLN A 115 27.87 22.77 15.37
CA GLN A 115 28.78 22.75 16.52
C GLN A 115 30.15 23.33 16.17
N ASN A 116 30.70 22.97 15.00
CA ASN A 116 31.97 23.50 14.52
C ASN A 116 31.90 25.03 14.29
N ASP A 117 30.80 25.51 13.68
CA ASP A 117 30.60 26.94 13.44
C ASP A 117 30.42 27.74 14.75
N LEU A 118 29.77 27.15 15.77
CA LEU A 118 29.71 27.74 17.11
C LEU A 118 31.08 27.79 17.78
N ASP A 119 31.86 26.72 17.72
CA ASP A 119 33.22 26.71 18.28
C ASP A 119 34.13 27.76 17.62
N VAL A 120 33.99 27.97 16.31
CA VAL A 120 34.71 29.04 15.58
C VAL A 120 34.29 30.44 16.05
N ILE A 121 33.02 30.66 16.38
CA ILE A 121 32.52 31.95 16.87
C ILE A 121 32.97 32.24 18.32
N PHE A 122 33.24 31.21 19.13
CA PHE A 122 33.67 31.36 20.52
C PHE A 122 35.20 31.28 20.72
N GLN A 123 35.96 30.88 19.69
CA GLN A 123 37.42 30.87 19.74
C GLN A 123 38.00 32.29 19.56
N GLU A 124 38.27 32.89 20.71
CA GLU A 124 39.17 34.03 20.96
C GLU A 124 38.65 35.44 20.62
N LYS A 125 37.94 36.04 21.60
CA LYS A 125 38.38 37.37 22.07
C LYS A 125 39.54 37.20 23.05
N LYS A 126 40.75 36.95 22.53
CA LYS A 126 41.97 37.23 23.28
C LYS A 126 42.06 38.75 23.47
N LYS A 127 41.72 39.21 24.67
CA LYS A 127 41.97 40.61 25.07
C LYS A 127 43.46 40.77 25.34
N TRP A 128 44.03 41.74 24.63
CA TRP A 128 45.30 42.41 24.87
C TRP A 128 45.42 42.92 26.31
#